data_AF-A0A7S3KBW0-F1
#
_entry.id   AF-A0A7S3KBW0-F1
#
_cell.length_a   1.000
_cell.length_b   1.000
_cell.length_c   1.000
_cell.angle_alpha   90.00
_cell.angle_beta   90.00
_cell.angle_gamma   90.00
#
_symmetry.space_group_name_H-M   'P 1'
#
loop_
_entity.id
_entity.type
_entity.pdbx_description
1 polymer ?
#
loop_
_entity_poly.entity_id
_entity_poly.type
_entity_poly.pdbx_seq_one_letter_code
_entity_poly.pdbx_strand_id
1 'polypeptide(L)'
;TKVMSEEERLRKSENQSMRKSRVGNRYFRIDPGYDRAVYENTCGNWVRIIFTFFLFYIFVVFFWWACYSHGIRHVDSATWLYIGMLIVSWVIIVILIIIGHYSNKNLHKADRLRLEINEEKKKRREEEEKKRKREEATKELKRQEALAMKDSLSDAGYERDVRRARDEDDSPDDQEGYDSESAATPSSEDE
;
A
#
# COMPACT_ATOMS: atom_id res chain seq x y z
N THR A 1 8.01 -0.96 27.21
CA THR A 1 7.19 -1.88 26.39
C THR A 1 5.74 -1.62 26.72
N LYS A 2 4.96 -0.98 25.82
CA LYS A 2 3.57 -0.59 26.11
C LYS A 2 2.68 -1.81 25.88
N VAL A 3 2.13 -2.39 26.94
CA VAL A 3 1.19 -3.51 26.85
C VAL A 3 -0.13 -2.93 26.33
N MET A 4 -0.44 -3.14 25.05
CA MET A 4 -1.75 -2.80 24.49
C MET A 4 -2.83 -3.60 25.22
N SER A 5 -3.87 -2.90 25.67
CA SER A 5 -5.08 -3.48 26.26
C SER A 5 -5.76 -4.47 25.29
N GLU A 6 -6.35 -5.54 25.82
CA GLU A 6 -7.10 -6.54 25.03
C GLU A 6 -8.24 -5.92 24.20
N GLU A 7 -8.90 -4.89 24.72
CA GLU A 7 -9.96 -4.17 24.01
C GLU A 7 -9.44 -3.46 22.75
N GLU A 8 -8.23 -2.90 22.81
CA GLU A 8 -7.61 -2.28 21.64
C GLU A 8 -7.27 -3.32 20.58
N ARG A 9 -6.89 -4.55 20.98
CA ARG A 9 -6.61 -5.64 20.04
C ARG A 9 -7.87 -6.13 19.34
N LEU A 10 -8.97 -6.29 20.08
CA LEU A 10 -10.27 -6.70 19.53
C LEU A 10 -10.79 -5.67 18.51
N ARG A 11 -10.80 -4.37 18.88
CA ARG A 11 -11.17 -3.29 17.96
C ARG A 11 -10.28 -3.22 16.72
N LYS A 12 -8.98 -3.49 16.85
CA LYS A 12 -8.08 -3.54 15.69
C LYS A 12 -8.41 -4.72 14.77
N SER A 13 -8.72 -5.88 15.34
CA SER A 13 -9.06 -7.09 14.58
C SER A 13 -10.38 -6.93 13.81
N GLU A 14 -11.38 -6.32 14.43
CA GLU A 14 -12.70 -6.09 13.83
C GLU A 14 -12.62 -5.07 12.69
N ASN A 15 -11.86 -3.98 12.89
CA ASN A 15 -11.57 -3.00 11.84
C ASN A 15 -10.72 -3.60 10.70
N GLN A 16 -9.80 -4.52 10.99
CA GLN A 16 -9.05 -5.24 9.96
C GLN A 16 -9.93 -6.22 9.18
N SER A 17 -10.86 -6.90 9.85
CA SER A 17 -11.84 -7.80 9.23
C SER A 17 -12.78 -7.03 8.28
N MET A 18 -13.32 -5.89 8.73
CA MET A 18 -14.13 -5.01 7.88
C MET A 18 -13.35 -4.43 6.69
N ARG A 19 -12.05 -4.14 6.87
CA ARG A 19 -11.18 -3.73 5.76
C ARG A 19 -10.92 -4.86 4.77
N LYS A 20 -10.66 -6.08 5.25
CA LYS A 20 -10.41 -7.24 4.38
C LYS A 20 -11.65 -7.63 3.56
N SER A 21 -12.85 -7.60 4.17
CA SER A 21 -14.10 -7.89 3.46
C SER A 21 -14.50 -6.80 2.45
N ARG A 22 -14.15 -5.53 2.68
CA ARG A 22 -14.33 -4.46 1.69
C ARG A 22 -13.40 -4.60 0.48
N VAL A 23 -12.15 -5.01 0.70
CA VAL A 23 -11.12 -4.96 -0.35
C VAL A 23 -11.11 -6.23 -1.22
N GLY A 24 -11.39 -7.41 -0.64
CA GLY A 24 -11.27 -8.68 -1.36
C GLY A 24 -9.84 -8.97 -1.83
N ASN A 25 -9.56 -10.22 -2.23
CA ASN A 25 -8.24 -10.61 -2.73
C ASN A 25 -8.09 -10.15 -4.19
N ARG A 26 -7.86 -8.85 -4.42
CA ARG A 26 -7.70 -8.27 -5.78
C ARG A 26 -6.24 -7.92 -6.03
N TYR A 27 -5.79 -8.19 -7.26
CA TYR A 27 -4.44 -7.91 -7.74
C TYR A 27 -4.13 -6.40 -7.85
N PHE A 28 -5.16 -5.54 -7.92
CA PHE A 28 -5.01 -4.08 -7.99
C PHE A 28 -5.57 -3.41 -6.74
N ARG A 29 -4.90 -2.34 -6.30
CA ARG A 29 -5.41 -1.49 -5.22
C ARG A 29 -6.65 -0.76 -5.74
N ILE A 30 -7.77 -1.00 -5.07
CA ILE A 30 -9.04 -0.31 -5.34
C ILE A 30 -8.80 1.20 -5.17
N ASP A 31 -9.19 1.97 -6.18
CA ASP A 31 -9.10 3.43 -6.12
C ASP A 31 -9.84 3.94 -4.88
N PRO A 32 -9.30 4.93 -4.16
CA PRO A 32 -9.91 5.41 -2.93
C PRO A 32 -11.30 6.07 -3.13
N GLY A 33 -11.74 6.28 -4.38
CA GLY A 33 -13.08 6.73 -4.75
C GLY A 33 -14.04 5.62 -5.21
N TYR A 34 -13.59 4.36 -5.25
CA TYR A 34 -14.42 3.24 -5.68
C TYR A 34 -15.39 2.83 -4.58
N ASP A 35 -16.66 3.22 -4.73
CA ASP A 35 -17.74 2.72 -3.89
C ASP A 35 -18.33 1.44 -4.48
N ARG A 36 -18.03 0.32 -3.81
CA ARG A 36 -18.52 -1.01 -4.19
C ARG A 36 -20.05 -1.06 -4.30
N ALA A 37 -20.77 -0.32 -3.46
CA ALA A 37 -22.24 -0.32 -3.48
C ALA A 37 -22.81 0.36 -4.72
N VAL A 38 -22.05 1.28 -5.33
CA VAL A 38 -22.46 2.00 -6.55
C VAL A 38 -22.01 1.24 -7.80
N TYR A 39 -20.78 0.70 -7.79
CA TYR A 39 -20.16 0.13 -8.99
C TYR A 39 -20.34 -1.39 -9.13
N GLU A 40 -20.69 -2.12 -8.06
CA GLU A 40 -21.04 -3.54 -8.17
C GLU A 40 -22.55 -3.72 -8.27
N ASN A 41 -23.00 -4.13 -9.46
CA ASN A 41 -24.40 -4.38 -9.76
C ASN A 41 -24.90 -5.68 -9.13
N THR A 42 -25.19 -5.63 -7.83
CA THR A 42 -25.94 -6.70 -7.15
C THR A 42 -27.44 -6.61 -7.51
N CYS A 43 -28.14 -7.75 -7.54
CA CYS A 43 -29.58 -7.78 -7.84
C CYS A 43 -30.40 -6.86 -6.91
N GLY A 44 -30.01 -6.77 -5.63
CA GLY A 44 -30.64 -5.87 -4.67
C GLY A 44 -30.44 -4.38 -4.99
N ASN A 45 -29.28 -4.01 -5.55
CA ASN A 45 -29.02 -2.63 -5.97
C ASN A 45 -29.89 -2.25 -7.18
N TRP A 46 -30.01 -3.16 -8.15
CA TRP A 46 -30.90 -2.98 -9.30
C TRP A 46 -32.35 -2.73 -8.91
N VAL A 47 -32.90 -3.53 -7.99
CA VAL A 47 -34.28 -3.34 -7.51
C VAL A 47 -34.43 -1.98 -6.85
N ARG A 48 -33.48 -1.54 -6.02
CA ARG A 48 -33.53 -0.22 -5.38
C ARG A 48 -33.51 0.91 -6.40
N ILE A 49 -32.61 0.87 -7.38
CA ILE A 49 -32.50 1.90 -8.43
C ILE A 49 -33.79 1.97 -9.25
N ILE A 50 -34.29 0.82 -9.70
CA ILE A 50 -35.53 0.77 -10.48
C ILE A 50 -36.71 1.29 -9.65
N PHE A 51 -36.83 0.87 -8.40
CA PHE A 51 -37.91 1.29 -7.51
C PHE A 51 -37.87 2.80 -7.22
N THR A 52 -36.71 3.35 -6.88
CA THR A 52 -36.58 4.80 -6.64
C THR A 52 -36.84 5.60 -7.91
N PHE A 53 -36.43 5.10 -9.07
CA PHE A 53 -36.75 5.71 -10.37
C PHE A 53 -38.26 5.70 -10.62
N PHE A 54 -38.94 4.58 -10.45
CA PHE A 54 -40.40 4.51 -10.61
C PHE A 54 -41.13 5.47 -9.67
N LEU A 55 -40.79 5.48 -8.38
CA LEU A 55 -41.39 6.40 -7.42
C LEU A 55 -41.16 7.86 -7.83
N PHE A 56 -39.93 8.21 -8.19
CA PHE A 56 -39.60 9.57 -8.64
C PHE A 56 -40.48 10.00 -9.83
N TYR A 57 -40.58 9.17 -10.86
CA TYR A 57 -41.40 9.51 -12.03
C TYR A 57 -42.89 9.56 -11.74
N ILE A 58 -43.40 8.71 -10.85
CA ILE A 58 -44.80 8.79 -10.39
C ILE A 58 -45.07 10.16 -9.76
N PHE A 59 -44.21 10.60 -8.84
CA PHE A 59 -44.36 11.93 -8.21
C PHE A 59 -44.24 13.06 -9.24
N VAL A 60 -43.30 12.98 -10.17
CA VAL A 60 -43.12 13.99 -11.23
C VAL A 60 -44.36 14.08 -12.12
N VAL A 61 -44.92 12.94 -12.55
CA VAL A 61 -46.13 12.90 -13.39
C VAL A 61 -47.32 13.50 -12.65
N PHE A 62 -47.54 13.11 -11.38
CA PHE A 62 -48.63 13.68 -10.58
C PHE A 62 -48.45 15.17 -10.32
N PHE A 63 -47.22 15.61 -10.05
CA PHE A 63 -46.90 17.02 -9.89
C PHE A 63 -47.20 17.82 -11.17
N TRP A 64 -46.75 17.33 -12.32
CA TRP A 64 -47.04 17.95 -13.61
C TRP A 64 -48.53 17.98 -13.93
N TRP A 65 -49.24 16.88 -13.66
CA TRP A 65 -50.69 16.81 -13.84
C TRP A 65 -51.41 17.81 -12.93
N ALA A 66 -50.99 17.94 -11.67
CA ALA A 66 -51.53 18.92 -10.74
C ALA A 66 -51.30 20.36 -11.26
N CYS A 67 -50.07 20.68 -11.68
CA CYS A 67 -49.74 21.97 -12.28
C CYS A 67 -50.60 22.25 -13.52
N TYR A 68 -50.73 21.28 -14.43
CA TYR A 68 -51.53 21.39 -15.64
C TYR A 68 -53.01 21.63 -15.34
N SER A 69 -53.59 20.81 -14.46
CA SER A 69 -55.01 20.94 -14.08
C SER A 69 -55.31 22.27 -13.37
N HIS A 70 -54.36 22.77 -12.57
CA HIS A 70 -54.47 24.07 -11.92
C HIS A 70 -54.38 25.22 -12.93
N GLY A 71 -53.46 25.10 -13.90
CA GLY A 71 -53.30 26.07 -14.99
C GLY A 71 -54.55 26.27 -15.84
N ILE A 72 -55.33 25.19 -16.07
CA ILE A 72 -56.59 25.28 -16.83
C ILE A 72 -57.69 26.00 -16.04
N ARG A 73 -57.79 25.76 -14.72
CA ARG A 73 -58.89 26.32 -13.91
C ARG A 73 -58.65 27.76 -13.47
N HIS A 74 -57.42 28.10 -13.14
CA HIS A 74 -57.07 29.40 -12.53
C HIS A 74 -55.75 29.93 -13.11
N VAL A 75 -55.83 30.56 -14.29
CA VAL A 75 -54.66 31.05 -15.04
C VAL A 75 -53.83 32.07 -14.24
N ASP A 76 -54.49 33.02 -13.57
CA ASP A 76 -53.78 34.07 -12.82
C ASP A 76 -52.99 33.50 -11.63
N SER A 77 -53.65 32.64 -10.83
CA SER A 77 -53.00 31.94 -9.70
C SER A 77 -51.87 31.03 -10.18
N ALA A 78 -52.07 30.30 -11.27
CA ALA A 78 -51.07 29.41 -11.83
C ALA A 78 -49.83 30.17 -12.32
N THR A 79 -50.01 31.35 -12.92
CA THR A 79 -48.91 32.19 -13.40
C THR A 79 -47.98 32.60 -12.25
N TRP A 80 -48.54 33.08 -11.13
CA TRP A 80 -47.75 33.43 -9.94
C TRP A 80 -47.04 32.22 -9.33
N LEU A 81 -47.70 31.07 -9.28
CA LEU A 81 -47.11 29.82 -8.82
C LEU A 81 -45.91 29.42 -9.69
N TYR A 82 -46.04 29.50 -11.02
CA TYR A 82 -44.97 29.17 -11.96
C TYR A 82 -43.78 30.12 -11.85
N ILE A 83 -44.02 31.42 -11.69
CA ILE A 83 -42.96 32.42 -11.43
C ILE A 83 -42.24 32.07 -10.11
N GLY A 84 -42.98 31.74 -9.06
CA GLY A 84 -42.41 31.31 -7.78
C GLY A 84 -41.51 30.07 -7.91
N MET A 85 -41.99 29.03 -8.61
CA MET A 85 -41.21 27.82 -8.86
C MET A 85 -39.95 28.09 -9.69
N LEU A 86 -40.01 29.00 -10.67
CA LEU A 86 -38.86 29.40 -11.46
C LEU A 86 -37.79 30.08 -10.60
N ILE A 87 -38.19 31.01 -9.73
CA ILE A 87 -37.27 31.69 -8.80
C ILE A 87 -36.64 30.68 -7.83
N VAL A 88 -37.44 29.79 -7.24
CA VAL A 88 -36.93 28.74 -6.34
C VAL A 88 -35.96 27.82 -7.08
N SER A 89 -36.27 27.42 -8.31
CA SER A 89 -35.38 26.60 -9.15
C SER A 89 -34.05 27.31 -9.39
N TRP A 90 -34.06 28.62 -9.68
CA TRP A 90 -32.84 29.40 -9.87
C TRP A 90 -32.00 29.45 -8.59
N VAL A 91 -32.63 29.67 -7.43
CA VAL A 91 -31.94 29.65 -6.13
C VAL A 91 -31.28 28.30 -5.89
N ILE A 92 -31.98 27.19 -6.14
CA ILE A 92 -31.42 25.83 -6.00
C ILE A 92 -30.24 25.63 -6.95
N ILE A 93 -30.34 26.04 -8.22
CA ILE A 93 -29.25 25.94 -9.19
C ILE A 93 -28.02 26.71 -8.72
N VAL A 94 -28.19 27.95 -8.24
CA VAL A 94 -27.08 28.77 -7.71
C VAL A 94 -26.43 28.09 -6.50
N ILE A 95 -27.23 27.58 -5.56
CA ILE A 95 -26.72 26.84 -4.40
C ILE A 95 -25.93 25.61 -4.84
N LEU A 96 -26.44 24.83 -5.79
CA LEU A 96 -25.75 23.65 -6.32
C LEU A 96 -24.42 24.00 -7.01
N ILE A 97 -24.35 25.13 -7.72
CA ILE A 97 -23.10 25.62 -8.33
C ILE A 97 -22.09 25.97 -7.23
N ILE A 98 -22.51 26.68 -6.18
CA ILE A 98 -21.62 27.07 -5.06
C ILE A 98 -21.10 25.81 -4.34
N ILE A 99 -21.98 24.87 -4.02
CA ILE A 99 -21.63 23.60 -3.35
C ILE A 99 -20.70 22.79 -4.25
N GLY A 100 -21.00 22.66 -5.54
CA GLY A 100 -20.18 21.93 -6.51
C GLY A 100 -18.78 22.52 -6.61
N HIS A 101 -18.66 23.84 -6.68
CA HIS A 101 -17.38 24.53 -6.69
C HIS A 101 -16.57 24.31 -5.40
N TYR A 102 -17.21 24.37 -4.22
CA TYR A 102 -16.54 24.09 -2.95
C TYR A 102 -16.10 22.63 -2.83
N SER A 103 -16.96 21.69 -3.24
CA SER A 103 -16.65 20.26 -3.27
C SER A 103 -15.45 19.97 -4.16
N ASN A 104 -15.36 20.59 -5.33
CA ASN A 104 -14.24 20.39 -6.24
C ASN A 104 -12.92 20.94 -5.67
N LYS A 105 -12.95 22.10 -5.00
CA LYS A 105 -11.78 22.64 -4.30
C LYS A 105 -11.30 21.71 -3.18
N ASN A 106 -12.22 21.09 -2.45
CA ASN A 106 -11.87 20.15 -1.39
C ASN A 106 -11.33 18.84 -1.94
N LEU A 107 -11.84 18.36 -3.08
CA LEU A 107 -11.32 17.18 -3.76
C LEU A 107 -9.83 17.38 -4.13
N HIS A 108 -9.50 18.51 -4.75
CA HIS A 108 -8.12 18.84 -5.09
C HIS A 108 -7.21 18.95 -3.87
N LYS A 109 -7.69 19.54 -2.76
CA LYS A 109 -6.93 19.59 -1.50
C LYS A 109 -6.69 18.20 -0.92
N ALA A 110 -7.70 17.33 -0.95
CA ALA A 110 -7.60 15.96 -0.47
C ALA A 110 -6.60 15.14 -1.30
N ASP A 111 -6.61 15.31 -2.63
CA ASP A 111 -5.65 14.64 -3.52
C ASP A 111 -4.22 15.13 -3.29
N ARG A 112 -4.04 16.44 -3.08
CA ARG A 112 -2.72 17.00 -2.73
C ARG A 112 -2.18 16.42 -1.42
N LEU A 113 -2.99 16.40 -0.36
CA LEU A 113 -2.57 15.82 0.93
C LEU A 113 -2.26 14.32 0.81
N ARG A 114 -3.02 13.59 -0.01
CA ARG A 114 -2.73 12.17 -0.27
C ARG A 114 -1.40 11.97 -0.98
N LEU A 115 -1.05 12.83 -1.94
CA LEU A 115 0.24 12.81 -2.63
C LEU A 115 1.37 13.10 -1.64
N GLU A 116 1.28 14.16 -0.84
CA GLU A 116 2.29 14.52 0.16
C GLU A 116 2.52 13.39 1.18
N ILE A 117 1.45 12.77 1.69
CA ILE A 117 1.55 11.61 2.61
C ILE A 117 2.22 10.40 1.93
N ASN A 118 1.93 10.16 0.65
CA ASN A 118 2.55 9.05 -0.08
C ASN A 118 4.03 9.30 -0.35
N GLU A 119 4.42 10.54 -0.67
CA GLU A 119 5.81 10.94 -0.84
C GLU A 119 6.62 10.78 0.46
N GLU A 120 6.09 11.27 1.59
CA GLU A 120 6.76 11.10 2.90
C GLU A 120 6.91 9.63 3.28
N LYS A 121 5.87 8.82 3.04
CA LYS A 121 5.94 7.36 3.30
C LYS A 121 6.94 6.67 2.40
N LYS A 122 7.12 7.12 1.16
CA LYS A 122 8.12 6.58 0.25
C LYS A 122 9.52 6.94 0.74
N LYS A 123 9.74 8.21 1.09
CA LYS A 123 11.01 8.70 1.64
C LYS A 123 11.43 7.95 2.91
N ARG A 124 10.49 7.71 3.84
CA ARG A 124 10.77 6.91 5.05
C ARG A 124 11.20 5.48 4.72
N ARG A 125 10.55 4.83 3.75
CA ARG A 125 10.95 3.47 3.31
C ARG A 125 12.34 3.47 2.69
N GLU A 126 12.65 4.44 1.83
CA GLU A 126 13.97 4.56 1.23
C GLU A 126 15.07 4.82 2.28
N GLU A 127 14.79 5.66 3.29
CA GLU A 127 15.71 5.89 4.41
C GLU A 127 15.92 4.64 5.28
N GLU A 128 14.84 3.89 5.56
CA GLU A 128 14.91 2.61 6.29
C GLU A 128 15.69 1.55 5.50
N GLU A 129 15.44 1.41 4.20
CA GLU A 129 16.18 0.50 3.33
C GLU A 129 17.67 0.89 3.23
N LYS A 130 17.97 2.19 3.12
CA LYS A 130 19.36 2.68 3.10
C LYS A 130 20.08 2.41 4.41
N LYS A 131 19.39 2.54 5.56
CA LYS A 131 19.95 2.17 6.87
C LYS A 131 20.22 0.67 6.95
N ARG A 132 19.28 -0.18 6.53
CA ARG A 132 19.46 -1.64 6.51
C ARG A 132 20.64 -2.05 5.64
N LYS A 133 20.75 -1.51 4.42
CA LYS A 133 21.89 -1.78 3.52
C LYS A 133 23.23 -1.35 4.14
N ARG A 134 23.28 -0.23 4.86
CA ARG A 134 24.49 0.21 5.59
C ARG A 134 24.84 -0.71 6.75
N GLU A 135 23.85 -1.15 7.51
CA GLU A 135 24.05 -2.11 8.61
C GLU A 135 24.50 -3.49 8.11
N GLU A 136 23.96 -3.95 6.97
CA GLU A 136 24.39 -5.18 6.32
C GLU A 136 25.83 -5.09 5.80
N ALA A 137 26.17 -4.01 5.07
CA ALA A 137 27.54 -3.80 4.56
C ALA A 137 28.58 -3.68 5.70
N THR A 138 28.23 -3.02 6.81
CA THR A 138 29.13 -2.93 7.97
C THR A 138 29.29 -4.25 8.71
N LYS A 139 28.26 -5.11 8.73
CA LYS A 139 28.38 -6.48 9.28
C LYS A 139 29.24 -7.36 8.39
N GLU A 140 29.11 -7.26 7.07
CA GLU A 140 29.94 -8.01 6.12
C GLU A 140 31.41 -7.61 6.21
N LEU A 141 31.72 -6.31 6.26
CA LEU A 141 33.08 -5.82 6.47
C LEU A 141 33.70 -6.36 7.77
N LYS A 142 32.98 -6.28 8.89
CA LYS A 142 33.46 -6.85 10.16
C LYS A 142 33.67 -8.36 10.11
N ARG A 143 32.85 -9.08 9.35
CA ARG A 143 32.99 -10.53 9.15
C ARG A 143 34.24 -10.84 8.33
N GLN A 144 34.53 -10.06 7.29
CA GLN A 144 35.75 -10.18 6.50
C GLN A 144 37.00 -9.85 7.32
N GLU A 145 36.99 -8.78 8.12
CA GLU A 145 38.11 -8.43 9.02
C GLU A 145 38.37 -9.55 10.05
N ALA A 146 37.33 -10.13 10.64
CA ALA A 146 37.48 -11.24 11.58
C ALA A 146 38.04 -12.51 10.94
N LEU A 147 37.73 -12.77 9.66
CA LEU A 147 38.32 -13.88 8.89
C LEU A 147 39.79 -13.61 8.58
N ALA A 148 40.14 -12.42 8.08
CA ALA A 148 41.54 -12.04 7.81
C ALA A 148 42.42 -12.06 9.08
N MET A 149 41.86 -11.71 10.24
CA MET A 149 42.56 -11.81 11.52
C MET A 149 42.76 -13.26 11.96
N LYS A 150 41.82 -14.17 11.67
CA LYS A 150 41.99 -15.60 11.92
C LYS A 150 43.05 -16.21 11.02
N ASP A 151 43.06 -15.85 9.74
CA ASP A 151 44.05 -16.34 8.79
C ASP A 151 45.46 -15.89 9.18
N SER A 152 45.65 -14.63 9.58
CA SER A 152 46.96 -14.15 10.06
C SER A 152 47.42 -14.81 11.38
N LEU A 153 46.50 -15.17 12.28
CA LEU A 153 46.82 -15.95 13.48
C LEU A 153 47.17 -17.41 13.17
N SER A 154 46.48 -18.01 12.20
CA SER A 154 46.78 -19.36 11.68
C SER A 154 48.19 -19.41 11.10
N ASP A 155 48.55 -18.43 10.27
CA ASP A 155 49.85 -18.36 9.61
C ASP A 155 50.99 -18.14 10.62
N ALA A 156 50.79 -17.27 11.62
CA ALA A 156 51.74 -17.08 12.71
C ALA A 156 51.87 -18.31 13.63
N GLY A 157 50.79 -19.10 13.77
CA GLY A 157 50.83 -20.40 14.44
C GLY A 157 51.66 -21.41 13.66
N TYR A 158 51.45 -21.49 12.35
CA TYR A 158 52.19 -22.37 11.45
C TYR A 158 53.68 -22.02 11.39
N GLU A 159 54.07 -20.74 11.31
CA GLU A 159 55.48 -20.33 11.39
C GLU A 159 56.15 -20.71 12.73
N ARG A 160 55.40 -20.67 13.83
CA ARG A 160 55.92 -21.04 15.16
C ARG A 160 56.11 -22.56 15.26
N ASP A 161 55.18 -23.35 14.72
CA ASP A 161 55.30 -24.81 14.68
C ASP A 161 56.40 -25.26 13.70
N VAL A 162 56.57 -24.60 12.56
CA VAL A 162 57.68 -24.83 11.62
C VAL A 162 59.03 -24.47 12.24
N ARG A 163 59.14 -23.37 13.01
CA ARG A 163 60.37 -23.06 13.75
C ARG A 163 60.68 -24.10 14.83
N ARG A 164 59.66 -24.60 15.53
CA ARG A 164 59.83 -25.63 16.55
C ARG A 164 60.27 -26.97 15.95
N ALA A 165 59.72 -27.34 14.80
CA ALA A 165 60.17 -28.51 14.05
C ALA A 165 61.61 -28.35 13.53
N ARG A 166 62.04 -27.12 13.18
CA ARG A 166 63.42 -26.84 12.76
C ARG A 166 64.45 -26.94 13.88
N ASP A 167 64.05 -26.74 15.14
CA ASP A 167 64.91 -26.90 16.31
C ASP A 167 64.94 -28.35 16.84
N GLU A 168 64.13 -29.26 16.29
CA GLU A 168 64.08 -30.68 16.68
C GLU A 168 64.73 -31.63 15.64
N ASP A 169 65.22 -31.12 14.50
CA ASP A 169 65.83 -31.91 13.42
C ASP A 169 67.35 -31.62 13.29
N ASP A 170 68.11 -32.04 14.31
CA ASP A 170 69.56 -32.28 14.25
C ASP A 170 69.82 -33.77 14.55
N SER A 171 69.21 -34.65 13.76
CA SER A 171 69.55 -36.07 13.69
C SER A 171 69.69 -36.48 12.22
N PRO A 172 70.87 -36.99 11.81
CA PRO A 172 71.03 -37.59 10.50
C PRO A 172 70.45 -39.01 10.54
N ASP A 173 69.61 -39.36 9.57
CA ASP A 173 69.85 -40.55 8.76
C ASP A 173 68.75 -40.79 7.71
N ASP A 174 69.24 -41.11 6.51
CA ASP A 174 68.78 -42.13 5.56
C ASP A 174 67.46 -42.01 4.75
N GLN A 175 67.72 -41.81 3.45
CA GLN A 175 67.32 -42.64 2.30
C GLN A 175 65.86 -42.82 1.84
N GLU A 176 65.75 -42.58 0.52
CA GLU A 176 64.99 -43.29 -0.52
C GLU A 176 63.46 -43.23 -0.54
N GLY A 177 62.92 -42.90 -1.72
CA GLY A 177 61.50 -43.13 -2.03
C GLY A 177 61.03 -42.43 -3.30
N TYR A 178 60.89 -43.23 -4.36
CA TYR A 178 60.46 -42.86 -5.71
C TYR A 178 58.95 -42.57 -5.82
N ASP A 179 58.59 -42.02 -6.99
CA ASP A 179 57.32 -42.13 -7.74
C ASP A 179 56.13 -41.17 -7.51
N SER A 180 55.92 -40.31 -8.53
CA SER A 180 54.78 -40.34 -9.46
C SER A 180 53.38 -40.62 -8.89
N GLU A 181 52.45 -39.64 -8.94
CA GLU A 181 51.19 -39.82 -9.69
C GLU A 181 50.35 -38.53 -9.83
N SER A 182 49.64 -38.48 -10.95
CA SER A 182 48.67 -37.49 -11.43
C SER A 182 47.45 -37.27 -10.52
N ALA A 183 46.80 -36.10 -10.63
CA ALA A 183 45.46 -35.93 -11.26
C ALA A 183 44.61 -34.79 -10.68
N ALA A 184 43.97 -34.08 -11.62
CA ALA A 184 42.58 -33.59 -11.61
C ALA A 184 42.11 -32.47 -10.66
N THR A 185 41.72 -31.37 -11.30
CA THR A 185 40.59 -30.48 -10.97
C THR A 185 39.29 -31.27 -10.74
N PRO A 186 38.33 -30.73 -9.95
CA PRO A 186 37.12 -30.23 -10.62
C PRO A 186 36.53 -28.94 -10.03
N SER A 187 35.88 -28.24 -10.95
CA SER A 187 34.86 -27.20 -10.82
C SER A 187 33.55 -27.71 -10.20
N SER A 188 32.87 -26.83 -9.46
CA SER A 188 31.41 -26.67 -9.41
C SER A 188 31.13 -25.40 -8.57
N GLU A 189 30.71 -24.27 -9.13
CA GLU A 189 29.33 -24.00 -9.57
C GLU A 189 28.30 -24.62 -8.63
N ASP A 190 27.70 -23.80 -7.78
CA ASP A 190 26.33 -24.03 -7.32
C ASP A 190 25.64 -22.66 -7.19
N GLU A 191 24.48 -22.61 -7.84
CA GLU A 191 23.53 -21.51 -8.01
C GLU A 191 22.83 -21.07 -6.71
#